data_AF-A0A2M8G5R8-F1
#
_entry.id   AF-A0A2M8G5R8-F1
#
_cell.length_a   1.000
_cell.length_b   1.000
_cell.length_c   1.000
_cell.angle_alpha   90.00
_cell.angle_beta   90.00
_cell.angle_gamma   90.00
#
_symmetry.space_group_name_H-M   'P 1'
#
loop_
_entity.id
_entity.type
_entity.pdbx_description
1 polymer ?
#
loop_
_entity_poly.entity_id
_entity_poly.type
_entity_poly.pdbx_seq_one_letter_code
_entity_poly.pdbx_strand_id
1 'polypeptide(L)'
;MNRKLIDLFVLISIIILSTFVILTFKVRPLVSTIFYFILPALYLCVREKKNYKKILAASVVFGLLFAFVFDLLATFNNTWLVDQLVFPWKIFGVVPLDDMIWFFFLVFSTTAFYEHFLDDEKHKTISKHFKYALIPSILVLLAIIAIFIISPDSLKFSYSYLILGSIAATPLFYILYLKPEFIHKFIKLGTFFFFLYLIFELTALKLGQWGFYGQYIGSVQLFGLKFPFEEFFFWIGISAPTFISYYEIFIDDER
;
A
#
# COMPACT_ATOMS: atom_id res chain seq x y z
N MET A 1 -29.82 -10.46 6.19
CA MET A 1 -28.67 -9.57 6.49
C MET A 1 -27.98 -9.21 5.19
N ASN A 2 -27.58 -7.96 4.98
CA ASN A 2 -26.89 -7.52 3.76
C ASN A 2 -25.59 -8.34 3.59
N ARG A 3 -25.42 -9.01 2.45
CA ARG A 3 -24.27 -9.90 2.19
C ARG A 3 -22.93 -9.19 2.36
N LYS A 4 -22.82 -7.94 1.89
CA LYS A 4 -21.62 -7.11 2.06
C LYS A 4 -21.33 -6.85 3.56
N LEU A 5 -22.36 -6.65 4.39
CA LEU A 5 -22.15 -6.46 5.83
C LEU A 5 -21.56 -7.71 6.51
N ILE A 6 -22.01 -8.91 6.11
CA ILE A 6 -21.43 -10.18 6.58
C ILE A 6 -19.95 -10.24 6.19
N ASP A 7 -19.66 -9.97 4.91
CA ASP A 7 -18.29 -10.04 4.41
C ASP A 7 -17.37 -9.06 5.16
N LEU A 8 -17.84 -7.83 5.43
CA LEU A 8 -17.10 -6.84 6.22
C LEU A 8 -16.83 -7.34 7.65
N PHE A 9 -17.82 -7.92 8.31
CA PHE A 9 -17.66 -8.49 9.65
C PHE A 9 -16.64 -9.64 9.66
N VAL A 10 -16.66 -10.50 8.64
CA VAL A 10 -15.68 -11.57 8.48
C VAL A 10 -14.28 -11.01 8.29
N LEU A 11 -14.10 -9.97 7.47
CA LEU A 11 -12.79 -9.33 7.30
C LEU A 11 -12.25 -8.75 8.60
N ILE A 12 -13.08 -8.00 9.35
CA ILE A 12 -12.68 -7.45 10.65
C ILE A 12 -12.29 -8.58 11.62
N SER A 13 -13.06 -9.66 11.63
CA SER A 13 -12.77 -10.84 12.47
C SER A 13 -11.44 -11.49 12.11
N ILE A 14 -11.15 -11.64 10.80
CA ILE A 14 -9.86 -12.16 10.32
C ILE A 14 -8.73 -11.24 10.81
N ILE A 15 -8.86 -9.92 10.66
CA ILE A 15 -7.83 -8.96 11.08
C ILE A 15 -7.54 -9.06 12.58
N ILE A 16 -8.58 -9.11 13.42
CA ILE A 16 -8.42 -9.21 14.89
C ILE A 16 -7.74 -10.55 15.27
N LEU A 17 -8.19 -11.66 14.68
CA LEU A 17 -7.59 -12.98 14.93
C LEU A 17 -6.14 -13.03 14.44
N SER A 18 -5.86 -12.43 13.28
CA SER A 18 -4.52 -12.26 12.73
C SER A 18 -3.59 -11.52 13.70
N THR A 19 -4.03 -10.41 14.29
CA THR A 19 -3.27 -9.70 15.32
C THR A 19 -2.92 -10.59 16.50
N PHE A 20 -3.90 -11.35 17.01
CA PHE A 20 -3.66 -12.27 18.12
C PHE A 20 -2.62 -13.34 17.78
N VAL A 21 -2.72 -13.96 16.60
CA VAL A 21 -1.76 -14.97 16.12
C VAL A 21 -0.37 -14.36 15.97
N ILE A 22 -0.26 -13.21 15.29
CA ILE A 22 1.03 -12.56 15.01
C ILE A 22 1.75 -12.17 16.31
N LEU A 23 1.04 -11.59 17.28
CA LEU A 23 1.62 -11.20 18.57
C LEU A 23 2.02 -12.43 19.40
N THR A 24 1.22 -13.49 19.40
CA THR A 24 1.48 -14.71 20.17
C THR A 24 2.71 -15.45 19.64
N PHE A 25 2.81 -15.59 18.32
CA PHE A 25 3.87 -16.36 17.68
C PHE A 25 5.06 -15.51 17.22
N LYS A 26 5.01 -14.18 17.42
CA LYS A 26 6.04 -13.21 17.04
C LYS A 26 6.53 -13.41 15.60
N VAL A 27 5.58 -13.54 14.66
CA VAL A 27 5.92 -13.86 13.28
C VAL A 27 6.62 -12.66 12.59
N ARG A 28 7.39 -12.95 11.55
CA ARG A 28 8.09 -11.93 10.75
C ARG A 28 7.11 -11.07 9.92
N PRO A 29 7.51 -9.87 9.44
CA PRO A 29 6.64 -8.94 8.72
C PRO A 29 6.01 -9.58 7.48
N LEU A 30 6.81 -10.25 6.63
CA LEU A 30 6.29 -10.89 5.43
C LEU A 30 5.29 -12.02 5.73
N VAL A 31 5.44 -12.73 6.85
CA VAL A 31 4.45 -13.72 7.28
C VAL A 31 3.17 -13.03 7.75
N SER A 32 3.31 -11.88 8.43
CA SER A 32 2.17 -11.03 8.83
C SER A 32 1.36 -10.55 7.61
N THR A 33 1.99 -10.36 6.45
CA THR A 33 1.33 -10.06 5.17
C THR A 33 0.26 -11.09 4.81
N ILE A 34 0.54 -12.38 5.06
CA ILE A 34 -0.40 -13.47 4.76
C ILE A 34 -1.69 -13.25 5.56
N PHE A 35 -1.53 -12.94 6.84
CA PHE A 35 -2.63 -12.80 7.80
C PHE A 35 -3.43 -11.52 7.62
N TYR A 36 -2.78 -10.39 7.33
CA TYR A 36 -3.44 -9.09 7.21
C TYR A 36 -3.94 -8.76 5.81
N PHE A 37 -3.34 -9.31 4.75
CA PHE A 37 -3.69 -8.96 3.37
C PHE A 37 -4.15 -10.16 2.55
N ILE A 38 -3.37 -11.25 2.54
CA ILE A 38 -3.66 -12.37 1.63
C ILE A 38 -4.95 -13.11 2.05
N LEU A 39 -5.10 -13.47 3.33
CA LEU A 39 -6.30 -14.18 3.80
C LEU A 39 -7.58 -13.36 3.59
N PRO A 40 -7.66 -12.07 3.99
CA PRO A 40 -8.78 -11.19 3.65
C PRO A 40 -9.08 -11.13 2.14
N ALA A 41 -8.06 -10.93 1.31
CA ALA A 41 -8.23 -10.81 -0.14
C ALA A 41 -8.72 -12.12 -0.76
N LEU A 42 -8.14 -13.27 -0.37
CA LEU A 42 -8.57 -14.59 -0.83
C LEU A 42 -10.02 -14.89 -0.43
N TYR A 43 -10.41 -14.54 0.80
CA TYR A 43 -11.81 -14.64 1.22
C TYR A 43 -12.71 -13.88 0.23
N LEU A 44 -12.41 -12.62 -0.07
CA LEU A 44 -13.20 -11.85 -1.03
C LEU A 44 -13.20 -12.46 -2.43
N CYS A 45 -12.06 -12.95 -2.93
CA CYS A 45 -11.97 -13.61 -4.24
C CYS A 45 -12.84 -14.88 -4.33
N VAL A 46 -12.96 -15.65 -3.25
CA VAL A 46 -13.84 -16.82 -3.20
C VAL A 46 -15.32 -16.42 -3.13
N ARG A 47 -15.63 -15.31 -2.46
CA ARG A 47 -17.02 -14.86 -2.26
C ARG A 47 -17.70 -14.42 -3.55
N GLU A 48 -16.97 -13.75 -4.43
CA GLU A 48 -17.52 -13.23 -5.68
C GLU A 48 -16.46 -13.17 -6.78
N LYS A 49 -16.89 -13.49 -8.01
CA LYS A 49 -16.02 -13.41 -9.18
C LYS A 49 -15.70 -11.96 -9.49
N LYS A 50 -14.44 -11.59 -9.26
CA LYS A 50 -13.90 -10.25 -9.53
C LYS A 50 -13.27 -10.13 -10.90
N ASN A 51 -12.92 -8.90 -11.29
CA ASN A 51 -12.06 -8.67 -12.43
C ASN A 51 -10.59 -8.89 -12.06
N TYR A 52 -10.17 -10.15 -11.97
CA TYR A 52 -8.80 -10.53 -11.62
C TYR A 52 -7.75 -9.91 -12.54
N LYS A 53 -8.09 -9.58 -13.79
CA LYS A 53 -7.16 -8.93 -14.72
C LYS A 53 -6.84 -7.51 -14.27
N LYS A 54 -7.85 -6.71 -13.89
CA LYS A 54 -7.66 -5.36 -13.36
C LYS A 54 -6.90 -5.39 -12.02
N ILE A 55 -7.29 -6.28 -11.11
CA ILE A 55 -6.61 -6.43 -9.79
C ILE A 55 -5.14 -6.80 -9.97
N LEU A 56 -4.83 -7.80 -10.81
CA LEU A 56 -3.44 -8.20 -11.06
C LEU A 56 -2.65 -7.11 -11.78
N ALA A 57 -3.25 -6.42 -12.76
CA ALA A 57 -2.60 -5.29 -13.44
C ALA A 57 -2.25 -4.18 -12.44
N ALA A 58 -3.16 -3.85 -11.51
CA ALA A 58 -2.93 -2.87 -10.46
C ALA A 58 -1.81 -3.30 -9.53
N SER A 59 -1.84 -4.56 -9.09
CA SER A 59 -0.86 -5.13 -8.17
C SER A 59 0.54 -5.17 -8.78
N VAL A 60 0.66 -5.47 -10.08
CA VAL A 60 1.95 -5.44 -10.78
C VAL A 60 2.44 -4.02 -11.00
N VAL A 61 1.60 -3.13 -11.54
CA VAL A 61 2.07 -1.78 -11.86
C VAL A 61 2.31 -0.96 -10.60
N PHE A 62 1.33 -0.86 -9.72
CA PHE A 62 1.45 -0.01 -8.53
C PHE A 62 2.18 -0.73 -7.40
N GLY A 63 1.90 -2.03 -7.20
CA GLY A 63 2.50 -2.82 -6.11
C GLY A 63 3.91 -3.32 -6.38
N LEU A 64 4.39 -3.33 -7.63
CA LEU A 64 5.80 -3.64 -7.93
C LEU A 64 6.53 -2.45 -8.54
N LEU A 65 6.07 -1.87 -9.65
CA LEU A 65 6.87 -0.84 -10.34
C LEU A 65 6.93 0.47 -9.55
N PHE A 66 5.78 1.03 -9.15
CA PHE A 66 5.75 2.27 -8.36
C PHE A 66 6.31 2.05 -6.96
N ALA A 67 5.86 0.97 -6.30
CA ALA A 67 6.34 0.60 -4.98
C ALA A 67 7.87 0.42 -4.93
N PHE A 68 8.48 -0.17 -5.96
CA PHE A 68 9.93 -0.32 -6.01
C PHE A 68 10.64 1.04 -6.04
N VAL A 69 10.18 1.98 -6.88
CA VAL A 69 10.78 3.32 -6.94
C VAL A 69 10.62 4.04 -5.61
N PHE A 70 9.42 3.96 -5.03
CA PHE A 70 9.11 4.58 -3.75
C PHE A 70 9.96 4.02 -2.62
N ASP A 71 10.03 2.69 -2.50
CA ASP A 71 10.77 1.99 -1.46
C ASP A 71 12.28 2.11 -1.63
N LEU A 72 12.79 2.11 -2.86
CA LEU A 72 14.21 2.38 -3.13
C LEU A 72 14.60 3.75 -2.59
N LEU A 73 13.85 4.80 -2.94
CA LEU A 73 14.14 6.15 -2.48
C LEU A 73 13.95 6.26 -0.97
N ALA A 74 12.92 5.65 -0.41
CA ALA A 74 12.64 5.73 1.01
C ALA A 74 13.68 5.00 1.87
N THR A 75 13.97 3.73 1.56
CA THR A 75 14.98 2.93 2.26
C THR A 75 16.37 3.52 2.09
N PHE A 76 16.71 4.04 0.91
CA PHE A 76 18.00 4.71 0.68
C PHE A 76 18.16 6.00 1.50
N ASN A 77 17.06 6.67 1.82
CA ASN A 77 17.02 7.84 2.71
C ASN A 77 16.74 7.48 4.19
N ASN A 78 16.79 6.20 4.56
CA ASN A 78 16.50 5.68 5.90
C ASN A 78 15.10 6.05 6.42
N THR A 79 14.14 6.28 5.53
CA THR A 79 12.76 6.65 5.90
C THR A 79 12.12 5.58 6.77
N TRP A 80 12.32 4.31 6.46
CA TRP A 80 12.08 3.17 7.35
C TRP A 80 13.11 2.10 7.00
N LEU A 81 13.34 1.17 7.92
CA LEU A 81 14.14 -0.01 7.68
C LEU A 81 13.45 -1.23 8.29
N VAL A 82 13.30 -2.29 7.50
CA VAL A 82 12.77 -3.56 7.98
C VAL A 82 13.88 -4.35 8.67
N ASP A 83 13.71 -4.59 9.96
CA ASP A 83 14.72 -5.21 10.83
C ASP A 83 14.62 -6.75 10.81
N GLN A 84 13.45 -7.31 10.50
CA GLN A 84 13.17 -8.74 10.61
C GLN A 84 12.80 -9.42 9.29
N LEU A 85 13.71 -9.43 8.32
CA LEU A 85 13.47 -10.03 7.00
C LEU A 85 13.27 -11.56 7.06
N VAL A 86 12.36 -12.09 6.23
CA VAL A 86 12.25 -13.52 5.92
C VAL A 86 13.33 -13.91 4.91
N PHE A 87 13.45 -13.16 3.81
CA PHE A 87 14.51 -13.38 2.83
C PHE A 87 15.71 -12.44 3.10
N PRO A 88 16.95 -12.94 3.12
CA PRO A 88 18.12 -12.10 3.37
C PRO A 88 18.50 -11.22 2.17
N TRP A 89 17.77 -11.30 1.06
CA TRP A 89 18.14 -10.65 -0.20
C TRP A 89 17.57 -9.24 -0.31
N LYS A 90 18.42 -8.31 -0.77
CA LYS A 90 18.04 -6.93 -1.09
C LYS A 90 18.38 -6.64 -2.55
N ILE A 91 17.43 -6.09 -3.29
CA ILE A 91 17.62 -5.62 -4.66
C ILE A 91 18.53 -4.39 -4.60
N PHE A 92 19.63 -4.41 -5.36
CA PHE A 92 20.72 -3.42 -5.30
C PHE A 92 21.31 -3.20 -3.90
N GLY A 93 21.16 -4.15 -2.98
CA GLY A 93 21.61 -4.00 -1.59
C GLY A 93 20.77 -3.04 -0.73
N VAL A 94 19.69 -2.47 -1.28
CA VAL A 94 18.85 -1.47 -0.60
C VAL A 94 17.47 -2.03 -0.31
N VAL A 95 16.68 -2.31 -1.36
CA VAL A 95 15.25 -2.69 -1.26
C VAL A 95 15.10 -4.15 -0.85
N PRO A 96 14.51 -4.48 0.31
CA PRO A 96 14.24 -5.85 0.67
C PRO A 96 13.27 -6.55 -0.30
N LEU A 97 13.54 -7.82 -0.62
CA LEU A 97 12.62 -8.60 -1.44
C LEU A 97 11.24 -8.80 -0.75
N ASP A 98 11.26 -8.93 0.58
CA ASP A 98 10.07 -9.01 1.42
C ASP A 98 9.09 -7.85 1.14
N ASP A 99 9.62 -6.63 1.01
CA ASP A 99 8.81 -5.42 0.85
C ASP A 99 8.10 -5.42 -0.50
N MET A 100 8.76 -5.91 -1.56
CA MET A 100 8.13 -6.02 -2.88
C MET A 100 6.98 -7.03 -2.91
N ILE A 101 7.13 -8.15 -2.21
CA ILE A 101 6.05 -9.13 -2.06
C ILE A 101 4.91 -8.53 -1.23
N TRP A 102 5.24 -7.81 -0.16
CA TRP A 102 4.27 -7.13 0.67
C TRP A 102 3.48 -6.06 -0.09
N PHE A 103 4.14 -5.15 -0.83
CA PHE A 103 3.48 -4.12 -1.63
C PHE A 103 2.56 -4.71 -2.71
N PHE A 104 2.96 -5.81 -3.35
CA PHE A 104 2.09 -6.52 -4.29
C PHE A 104 0.78 -6.95 -3.63
N PHE A 105 0.85 -7.62 -2.47
CA PHE A 105 -0.34 -8.11 -1.77
C PHE A 105 -1.15 -7.01 -1.10
N LEU A 106 -0.51 -5.93 -0.68
CA LEU A 106 -1.15 -4.72 -0.21
C LEU A 106 -2.07 -4.13 -1.28
N VAL A 107 -1.53 -3.87 -2.48
CA VAL A 107 -2.31 -3.32 -3.59
C VAL A 107 -3.37 -4.32 -4.04
N PHE A 108 -3.02 -5.61 -4.14
CA PHE A 108 -3.99 -6.67 -4.47
C PHE A 108 -5.18 -6.68 -3.50
N SER A 109 -4.92 -6.65 -2.20
CA SER A 109 -5.96 -6.65 -1.17
C SER A 109 -6.81 -5.38 -1.23
N THR A 110 -6.18 -4.22 -1.45
CA THR A 110 -6.86 -2.93 -1.58
C THR A 110 -7.79 -2.90 -2.78
N THR A 111 -7.32 -3.30 -3.95
CA THR A 111 -8.14 -3.36 -5.17
C THR A 111 -9.22 -4.43 -5.06
N ALA A 112 -8.92 -5.61 -4.49
CA ALA A 112 -9.93 -6.65 -4.28
C ALA A 112 -11.05 -6.23 -3.32
N PHE A 113 -10.72 -5.45 -2.28
CA PHE A 113 -11.70 -4.83 -1.39
C PHE A 113 -12.55 -3.81 -2.14
N TYR A 114 -11.90 -2.91 -2.88
CA TYR A 114 -12.57 -1.87 -3.66
C TYR A 114 -13.58 -2.47 -4.64
N GLU A 115 -13.14 -3.43 -5.47
CA GLU A 115 -13.97 -4.18 -6.42
C GLU A 115 -15.15 -4.91 -5.77
N HIS A 116 -15.01 -5.34 -4.51
CA HIS A 116 -16.07 -6.08 -3.81
C HIS A 116 -17.12 -5.15 -3.20
N PHE A 117 -16.68 -4.08 -2.55
CA PHE A 117 -17.53 -3.27 -1.70
C PHE A 117 -18.04 -2.01 -2.39
N LEU A 118 -17.22 -1.40 -3.24
CA LEU A 118 -17.37 -0.02 -3.67
C LEU A 118 -17.48 0.15 -5.19
N ASP A 119 -16.94 -0.80 -5.96
CA ASP A 119 -17.23 -0.88 -7.38
C ASP A 119 -18.53 -1.66 -7.62
N ASP A 120 -19.33 -1.15 -8.55
CA ASP A 120 -20.58 -1.73 -8.99
C ASP A 120 -20.48 -2.19 -10.47
N GLU A 121 -19.33 -1.98 -11.14
CA GLU A 121 -19.17 -2.26 -12.55
C GLU A 121 -18.99 -3.75 -12.90
N LYS A 122 -19.52 -4.11 -14.07
CA LYS A 122 -19.42 -5.47 -14.66
C LYS A 122 -18.40 -5.55 -15.79
N HIS A 123 -17.68 -4.46 -16.08
CA HIS A 123 -16.77 -4.38 -17.21
C HIS A 123 -15.46 -5.12 -16.93
N LYS A 124 -15.17 -6.11 -17.77
CA LYS A 124 -14.06 -7.05 -17.57
C LYS A 124 -12.74 -6.62 -18.22
N THR A 125 -12.72 -5.46 -18.87
CA THR A 125 -11.57 -4.98 -19.66
C THR A 125 -10.74 -3.98 -18.87
N ILE A 126 -9.42 -4.01 -19.06
CA ILE A 126 -8.51 -2.99 -18.56
C ILE A 126 -8.64 -1.75 -19.44
N SER A 127 -8.59 -0.56 -18.84
CA SER A 127 -8.67 0.71 -19.55
C SER A 127 -7.59 0.87 -20.60
N LYS A 128 -7.90 1.61 -21.66
CA LYS A 128 -6.91 2.07 -22.65
C LYS A 128 -5.90 3.04 -22.03
N HIS A 129 -6.21 3.63 -20.88
CA HIS A 129 -5.32 4.53 -20.16
C HIS A 129 -4.17 3.81 -19.44
N PHE A 130 -4.20 2.48 -19.35
CA PHE A 130 -3.19 1.69 -18.64
C PHE A 130 -1.77 1.96 -19.11
N LYS A 131 -1.58 2.17 -20.41
CA LYS A 131 -0.26 2.53 -20.99
C LYS A 131 0.29 3.85 -20.46
N TYR A 132 -0.58 4.78 -20.04
CA TYR A 132 -0.19 6.08 -19.48
C TYR A 132 0.26 5.98 -18.02
N ALA A 133 -0.07 4.88 -17.31
CA ALA A 133 0.65 4.52 -16.09
C ALA A 133 1.93 3.76 -16.44
N LEU A 134 1.81 2.68 -17.22
CA LEU A 134 2.91 1.73 -17.40
C LEU A 134 4.18 2.36 -18.02
N ILE A 135 4.04 3.12 -19.12
CA ILE A 135 5.19 3.65 -19.85
C ILE A 135 5.94 4.70 -19.02
N PRO A 136 5.28 5.75 -18.47
CA PRO A 136 5.96 6.71 -17.60
C PRO A 136 6.61 6.05 -16.40
N SER A 137 5.99 5.04 -15.79
CA SER A 137 6.57 4.37 -14.63
C SER A 137 7.82 3.57 -14.94
N ILE A 138 7.88 2.91 -16.11
CA ILE A 138 9.11 2.26 -16.57
C ILE A 138 10.18 3.32 -16.83
N LEU A 139 9.85 4.46 -17.44
CA LEU A 139 10.81 5.53 -17.68
C LEU A 139 11.35 6.13 -16.37
N VAL A 140 10.48 6.40 -15.39
CA VAL A 140 10.89 6.89 -14.07
C VAL A 140 11.74 5.84 -13.36
N LEU A 141 11.35 4.57 -13.39
CA LEU A 141 12.13 3.47 -12.81
C LEU A 141 13.54 3.41 -13.41
N LEU A 142 13.66 3.42 -14.73
CA LEU A 142 14.94 3.39 -15.42
C LEU A 142 15.78 4.64 -15.11
N ALA A 143 15.15 5.82 -15.06
CA ALA A 143 15.84 7.05 -14.72
C ALA A 143 16.37 7.04 -13.28
N ILE A 144 15.57 6.60 -12.31
CA ILE A 144 15.99 6.50 -10.90
C ILE A 144 17.08 5.45 -10.73
N ILE A 145 16.99 4.29 -11.39
CA ILE A 145 18.05 3.28 -11.38
C ILE A 145 19.34 3.85 -11.99
N ALA A 146 19.25 4.56 -13.12
CA ALA A 146 20.42 5.17 -13.75
C ALA A 146 21.09 6.21 -12.83
N ILE A 147 20.30 7.10 -12.21
CA ILE A 147 20.81 8.08 -11.24
C ILE A 147 21.43 7.37 -10.03
N PHE A 148 20.78 6.32 -9.51
CA PHE A 148 21.28 5.53 -8.38
C PHE A 148 22.65 4.90 -8.67
N ILE A 149 22.88 4.43 -9.90
CA ILE A 149 24.16 3.82 -10.29
C ILE A 149 25.24 4.90 -10.56
N ILE A 150 24.88 6.02 -11.19
CA ILE A 150 25.84 7.04 -11.65
C ILE A 150 26.19 8.04 -10.52
N SER A 151 25.20 8.49 -9.77
CA SER A 151 25.33 9.54 -8.75
C SER A 151 24.32 9.32 -7.61
N PRO A 152 24.51 8.27 -6.78
CA PRO A 152 23.56 7.90 -5.73
C PRO A 152 23.32 9.03 -4.72
N ASP A 153 24.32 9.86 -4.42
CA ASP A 153 24.17 10.97 -3.47
C ASP A 153 23.15 12.03 -3.94
N SER A 154 22.87 12.13 -5.24
CA SER A 154 21.81 13.01 -5.77
C SER A 154 20.40 12.57 -5.38
N LEU A 155 20.23 11.32 -4.93
CA LEU A 155 18.96 10.78 -4.43
C LEU A 155 18.82 10.88 -2.91
N LYS A 156 19.79 11.50 -2.22
CA LYS A 156 19.70 11.77 -0.78
C LYS A 156 19.08 13.13 -0.52
N PHE A 157 18.00 13.16 0.25
CA PHE A 157 17.31 14.40 0.61
C PHE A 157 16.58 14.29 1.96
N SER A 158 16.52 15.40 2.67
CA SER A 158 15.80 15.53 3.94
C SER A 158 14.29 15.41 3.76
N TYR A 159 13.60 14.94 4.81
CA TYR A 159 12.14 14.76 4.83
C TYR A 159 11.62 13.93 3.65
N SER A 160 12.37 12.87 3.31
CA SER A 160 12.07 11.98 2.20
C SER A 160 10.65 11.44 2.24
N TYR A 161 10.15 11.07 3.43
CA TYR A 161 8.78 10.59 3.57
C TYR A 161 7.75 11.63 3.16
N LEU A 162 7.87 12.85 3.68
CA LEU A 162 6.91 13.91 3.41
C LEU A 162 6.84 14.21 1.91
N ILE A 163 8.00 14.29 1.25
CA ILE A 163 8.09 14.59 -0.18
C ILE A 163 7.50 13.44 -1.00
N LEU A 164 7.94 12.21 -0.75
CA LEU A 164 7.49 11.03 -1.51
C LEU A 164 5.99 10.79 -1.29
N GLY A 165 5.51 10.86 -0.05
CA GLY A 165 4.10 10.73 0.32
C GLY A 165 3.23 11.80 -0.35
N SER A 166 3.70 13.05 -0.38
CA SER A 166 2.98 14.15 -1.05
C SER A 166 2.89 13.94 -2.56
N ILE A 167 3.98 13.54 -3.21
CA ILE A 167 3.99 13.22 -4.64
C ILE A 167 3.03 12.07 -4.93
N ALA A 168 3.11 10.98 -4.16
CA ALA A 168 2.24 9.81 -4.31
C ALA A 168 0.76 10.16 -4.11
N ALA A 169 0.42 11.07 -3.19
CA ALA A 169 -0.95 11.48 -2.93
C ALA A 169 -1.56 12.39 -4.03
N THR A 170 -0.77 12.86 -4.99
CA THR A 170 -1.25 13.81 -6.03
C THR A 170 -2.49 13.31 -6.78
N PRO A 171 -2.57 12.05 -7.25
CA PRO A 171 -3.73 11.59 -8.02
C PRO A 171 -5.02 11.51 -7.20
N LEU A 172 -4.90 11.31 -5.87
CA LEU A 172 -6.04 11.34 -4.96
C LEU A 172 -6.68 12.73 -4.97
N PHE A 173 -5.88 13.77 -4.74
CA PHE A 173 -6.38 15.14 -4.75
C PHE A 173 -6.88 15.57 -6.12
N TYR A 174 -6.22 15.11 -7.20
CA TYR A 174 -6.67 15.34 -8.56
C TYR A 174 -8.08 14.75 -8.82
N ILE A 175 -8.31 13.47 -8.50
CA ILE A 175 -9.64 12.86 -8.62
C ILE A 175 -10.65 13.58 -7.74
N LEU A 176 -10.33 13.85 -6.47
CA LEU A 176 -11.30 14.48 -5.56
C LEU A 176 -11.69 15.88 -6.01
N TYR A 177 -10.78 16.61 -6.68
CA TYR A 177 -11.06 17.91 -7.27
C TYR A 177 -11.96 17.80 -8.50
N LEU A 178 -11.69 16.86 -9.42
CA LEU A 178 -12.46 16.72 -10.66
C LEU A 178 -13.79 15.96 -10.48
N LYS A 179 -13.83 15.02 -9.56
CA LYS A 179 -14.91 14.04 -9.34
C LYS A 179 -15.22 13.92 -7.84
N PRO A 180 -15.81 14.95 -7.22
CA PRO A 180 -16.11 14.97 -5.78
C PRO A 180 -17.07 13.84 -5.36
N GLU A 181 -17.80 13.22 -6.29
CA GLU A 181 -18.56 12.00 -6.06
C GLU A 181 -17.69 10.85 -5.53
N PHE A 182 -16.38 10.79 -5.81
CA PHE A 182 -15.50 9.76 -5.26
C PHE A 182 -15.24 9.91 -3.75
N ILE A 183 -15.52 11.07 -3.14
CA ILE A 183 -15.28 11.33 -1.71
C ILE A 183 -15.91 10.24 -0.85
N HIS A 184 -17.16 9.85 -1.12
CA HIS A 184 -17.84 8.86 -0.29
C HIS A 184 -17.26 7.44 -0.45
N LYS A 185 -16.81 7.06 -1.66
CA LYS A 185 -16.10 5.79 -1.92
C LYS A 185 -14.77 5.79 -1.14
N PHE A 186 -14.01 6.88 -1.23
CA PHE A 186 -12.70 6.99 -0.59
C PHE A 186 -12.76 7.11 0.93
N ILE A 187 -13.79 7.74 1.50
CA ILE A 187 -14.01 7.72 2.96
C ILE A 187 -14.31 6.30 3.45
N LYS A 188 -15.17 5.53 2.75
CA LYS A 188 -15.48 4.14 3.13
C LYS A 188 -14.24 3.25 3.05
N LEU A 189 -13.50 3.35 1.94
CA LEU A 189 -12.25 2.64 1.72
C LEU A 189 -11.22 3.01 2.79
N GLY A 190 -10.96 4.31 2.95
CA GLY A 190 -10.01 4.87 3.90
C GLY A 190 -10.34 4.48 5.33
N THR A 191 -11.61 4.46 5.74
CA THR A 191 -12.01 4.07 7.10
C THR A 191 -11.64 2.60 7.40
N PHE A 192 -11.93 1.69 6.47
CA PHE A 192 -11.59 0.27 6.65
C PHE A 192 -10.07 0.06 6.67
N PHE A 193 -9.36 0.64 5.71
CA PHE A 193 -7.91 0.46 5.62
C PHE A 193 -7.14 1.22 6.68
N PHE A 194 -7.65 2.35 7.18
CA PHE A 194 -7.10 3.04 8.36
C PHE A 194 -7.08 2.10 9.56
N PHE A 195 -8.18 1.40 9.82
CA PHE A 195 -8.24 0.41 10.90
C PHE A 195 -7.23 -0.73 10.69
N LEU A 196 -7.18 -1.30 9.48
CA LEU A 196 -6.24 -2.37 9.15
C LEU A 196 -4.78 -1.92 9.29
N TYR A 197 -4.39 -0.81 8.66
CA TYR A 197 -3.02 -0.30 8.66
C TYR A 197 -2.58 0.15 10.02
N LEU A 198 -3.46 0.78 10.82
CA LEU A 198 -3.13 1.15 12.19
C LEU A 198 -2.84 -0.09 13.04
N ILE A 199 -3.67 -1.13 12.95
CA ILE A 199 -3.44 -2.39 13.69
C ILE A 199 -2.15 -3.06 13.22
N PHE A 200 -1.92 -3.10 11.90
CA PHE A 200 -0.70 -3.65 11.31
C PHE A 200 0.55 -2.92 11.82
N GLU A 201 0.54 -1.58 11.77
CA GLU A 201 1.64 -0.73 12.24
C GLU A 201 1.94 -0.93 13.71
N LEU A 202 0.92 -0.85 14.57
CA LEU A 202 1.10 -1.02 16.01
C LEU A 202 1.60 -2.43 16.34
N THR A 203 1.16 -3.45 15.60
CA THR A 203 1.65 -4.82 15.75
C THR A 203 3.12 -4.93 15.35
N ALA A 204 3.49 -4.36 14.20
CA ALA A 204 4.85 -4.38 13.68
C ALA A 204 5.83 -3.67 14.62
N LEU A 205 5.48 -2.45 15.05
CA LEU A 205 6.27 -1.67 16.02
C LEU A 205 6.38 -2.38 17.36
N LYS A 206 5.31 -3.00 17.85
CA LYS A 206 5.35 -3.77 19.10
C LYS A 206 6.32 -4.95 19.03
N LEU A 207 6.46 -5.56 17.87
CA LEU A 207 7.36 -6.69 17.62
C LEU A 207 8.76 -6.27 17.17
N GLY A 208 9.02 -4.98 16.96
CA GLY A 208 10.30 -4.49 16.43
C GLY A 208 10.57 -5.01 15.01
N GLN A 209 9.52 -5.07 14.19
CA GLN A 209 9.58 -5.58 12.82
C GLN A 209 10.26 -4.60 11.85
N TRP A 210 10.03 -3.30 12.03
CA TRP A 210 10.73 -2.20 11.39
C TRP A 210 10.83 -0.99 12.31
N GLY A 211 11.66 -0.04 11.91
CA GLY A 211 11.84 1.23 12.59
C GLY A 211 11.98 2.42 11.64
N PHE A 212 11.87 3.61 12.23
CA PHE A 212 11.90 4.89 11.54
C PHE A 212 13.18 5.64 11.94
N TYR A 213 14.10 5.81 10.99
CA TYR A 213 15.46 6.32 11.23
C TYR A 213 15.77 7.62 10.47
N GLY A 214 14.79 8.14 9.72
CA GLY A 214 14.91 9.32 8.88
C GLY A 214 14.58 10.63 9.58
N GLN A 215 14.31 11.66 8.78
CA GLN A 215 13.87 12.97 9.26
C GLN A 215 12.38 13.15 8.99
N TYR A 216 11.66 13.62 10.00
CA TYR A 216 10.20 13.73 10.01
C TYR A 216 9.78 15.08 10.58
N ILE A 217 8.64 15.61 10.16
CA ILE A 217 8.12 16.90 10.66
C ILE A 217 7.51 16.79 12.05
N GLY A 218 7.22 15.57 12.50
CA GLY A 218 6.63 15.32 13.80
C GLY A 218 6.51 13.83 14.09
N SER A 219 5.94 13.51 15.25
CA SER A 219 5.73 12.13 15.67
C SER A 219 4.36 11.97 16.31
N VAL A 220 3.75 10.82 16.08
CA VAL A 220 2.54 10.35 16.73
C VAL A 220 2.93 9.31 17.78
N GLN A 221 2.25 9.32 18.93
CA GLN A 221 2.45 8.34 19.98
C GLN A 221 1.11 7.69 20.36
N LEU A 222 1.02 6.37 20.25
CA LEU A 222 -0.16 5.58 20.58
C LEU A 222 0.27 4.34 21.38
N PHE A 223 -0.38 4.07 22.52
CA PHE A 223 -0.09 2.91 23.37
C PHE A 223 1.40 2.75 23.75
N GLY A 224 2.12 3.87 23.87
CA GLY A 224 3.55 3.89 24.16
C GLY A 224 4.47 3.64 22.94
N LEU A 225 3.91 3.34 21.77
CA LEU A 225 4.63 3.22 20.50
C LEU A 225 4.68 4.57 19.81
N LYS A 226 5.85 4.92 19.25
CA LYS A 226 6.10 6.21 18.59
C LYS A 226 6.49 5.96 17.14
N PHE A 227 5.90 6.72 16.23
CA PHE A 227 6.19 6.67 14.80
C PHE A 227 5.98 8.05 14.16
N PRO A 228 6.48 8.29 12.93
CA PRO A 228 6.38 9.58 12.25
C PRO A 228 4.94 10.04 12.01
N PHE A 229 4.74 11.36 11.94
CA PHE A 229 3.46 11.91 11.49
C PHE A 229 3.14 11.50 10.05
N GLU A 230 4.15 11.43 9.19
CA GLU A 230 4.04 11.05 7.79
C GLU A 230 3.53 9.61 7.64
N GLU A 231 3.95 8.70 8.51
CA GLU A 231 3.43 7.33 8.59
C GLU A 231 1.94 7.33 8.96
N PHE A 232 1.55 8.13 9.96
CA PHE A 232 0.14 8.25 10.34
C PHE A 232 -0.72 8.82 9.20
N PHE A 233 -0.23 9.86 8.52
CA PHE A 233 -1.00 10.58 7.52
C PHE A 233 -0.99 9.88 6.16
N PHE A 234 0.18 9.67 5.57
CA PHE A 234 0.31 9.11 4.22
C PHE A 234 0.06 7.62 4.21
N TRP A 235 0.68 6.87 5.12
CA TRP A 235 0.56 5.42 5.14
C TRP A 235 -0.79 4.96 5.74
N ILE A 236 -1.05 5.28 7.01
CA ILE A 236 -2.27 4.81 7.70
C ILE A 236 -3.51 5.56 7.19
N GLY A 237 -3.40 6.87 6.99
CA GLY A 237 -4.51 7.76 6.64
C GLY A 237 -5.03 7.58 5.22
N ILE A 238 -4.17 7.83 4.22
CA ILE A 238 -4.63 8.07 2.84
C ILE A 238 -4.07 7.10 1.81
N SER A 239 -3.18 6.16 2.16
CA SER A 239 -2.54 5.28 1.16
C SER A 239 -3.53 4.44 0.35
N ALA A 240 -4.56 3.86 0.98
CA ALA A 240 -5.57 3.07 0.28
C ALA A 240 -6.38 3.93 -0.73
N PRO A 241 -6.96 5.08 -0.34
CA PRO A 241 -7.53 6.04 -1.30
C PRO A 241 -6.54 6.46 -2.40
N THR A 242 -5.27 6.68 -2.07
CA THR A 242 -4.23 7.01 -3.04
C THR A 242 -4.04 5.88 -4.06
N PHE A 243 -3.87 4.62 -3.64
CA PHE A 243 -3.75 3.49 -4.57
C PHE A 243 -4.98 3.34 -5.46
N ILE A 244 -6.18 3.51 -4.90
CA ILE A 244 -7.42 3.42 -5.69
C ILE A 244 -7.56 4.62 -6.64
N SER A 245 -7.04 5.80 -6.32
CA SER A 245 -7.03 6.91 -7.29
C SER A 245 -6.17 6.58 -8.52
N TYR A 246 -5.01 5.95 -8.34
CA TYR A 246 -4.22 5.45 -9.48
C TYR A 246 -4.98 4.36 -10.25
N TYR A 247 -5.65 3.46 -9.55
CA TYR A 247 -6.47 2.42 -10.15
C TYR A 247 -7.57 3.02 -11.04
N GLU A 248 -8.33 3.96 -10.52
CA GLU A 248 -9.44 4.62 -11.21
C GLU A 248 -8.99 5.36 -12.49
N ILE A 249 -7.88 6.10 -12.42
CA ILE A 249 -7.36 6.88 -13.56
C ILE A 249 -6.84 5.98 -14.69
N PHE A 250 -6.09 4.94 -14.32
CA PHE A 250 -5.24 4.25 -15.29
C PHE A 250 -5.71 2.84 -15.64
N ILE A 251 -6.38 2.14 -14.74
CA ILE A 251 -6.76 0.74 -14.93
C ILE A 251 -8.25 0.61 -15.13
N ASP A 252 -9.01 1.39 -14.38
CA ASP A 252 -10.41 1.63 -14.63
C ASP A 252 -10.64 2.82 -15.59
N ASP A 253 -11.89 3.17 -15.79
CA ASP A 253 -12.31 4.27 -16.67
C ASP A 253 -12.88 5.48 -15.89
N GLU A 254 -12.52 5.63 -14.61
CA GLU A 254 -12.94 6.70 -13.70
C GLU A 254 -14.48 6.91 -13.62
N ARG A 255 -15.26 5.84 -13.44
CA ARG A 255 -16.74 5.89 -13.50
C ARG A 255 -17.46 5.66 -12.17
#